data_AF-A0A7X7VWX5-F1
#
_entry.id   AF-A0A7X7VWX5-F1
#
_cell.length_a   1.000
_cell.length_b   1.000
_cell.length_c   1.000
_cell.angle_alpha   90.00
_cell.angle_beta   90.00
_cell.angle_gamma   90.00
#
_symmetry.space_group_name_H-M   'P 1'
#
loop_
_entity.id
_entity.type
_entity.pdbx_description
1 polymer ?
#
loop_
_entity_poly.entity_id
_entity_poly.type
_entity_poly.pdbx_seq_one_letter_code
_entity_poly.pdbx_strand_id
1 'polypeptide(L)'
;ALAELWSVVIACLIGFLGLAVPRRERNPLAAGLGVLYLAVAGIDILHTLAFKGMGIFAGFSANPSTQFWILARTLETSGLLSTVLFHRKKTFFPAFTSGVALSFLAGLALVFSGKFPDCYLPGTGLTPFKIGTEWILCGALLFCAALVLRSKDPASAPTEGPLPSAFF
;
A
#
# COMPACT_ATOMS: atom_id res chain seq x y z
N ALA A 1 -15.46 0.09 -8.79
CA ALA A 1 -15.35 1.48 -9.28
C ALA A 1 -15.47 2.51 -8.15
N LEU A 2 -16.67 2.83 -7.62
CA LEU A 2 -16.83 3.88 -6.59
C LEU A 2 -16.01 3.61 -5.30
N ALA A 3 -16.01 2.37 -4.81
CA ALA A 3 -15.21 1.99 -3.64
C ALA A 3 -13.69 2.11 -3.87
N GLU A 4 -13.21 1.75 -5.07
CA GLU A 4 -11.78 1.86 -5.44
C GLU A 4 -11.35 3.33 -5.58
N LEU A 5 -12.19 4.17 -6.17
CA LEU A 5 -11.94 5.62 -6.24
C LEU A 5 -11.87 6.24 -4.84
N TRP A 6 -12.76 5.81 -3.94
CA TRP A 6 -12.74 6.28 -2.56
C TRP A 6 -11.48 5.85 -1.81
N SER A 7 -11.03 4.60 -1.98
CA SER A 7 -9.77 4.14 -1.37
C SER A 7 -8.56 4.89 -1.92
N VAL A 8 -8.53 5.20 -3.21
CA VAL A 8 -7.48 6.04 -3.82
C VAL A 8 -7.46 7.43 -3.21
N VAL A 9 -8.63 8.06 -3.03
CA VAL A 9 -8.72 9.39 -2.40
C VAL A 9 -8.18 9.34 -0.97
N ILE A 10 -8.58 8.35 -0.17
CA ILE A 10 -8.09 8.18 1.20
C ILE A 10 -6.56 7.96 1.21
N ALA A 11 -6.05 7.11 0.32
CA ALA A 11 -4.61 6.86 0.21
C ALA A 11 -3.83 8.13 -0.17
N CYS A 12 -4.34 8.94 -1.09
CA CYS A 12 -3.77 10.25 -1.42
C CYS A 12 -3.79 11.20 -0.21
N LEU A 13 -4.88 11.25 0.56
CA LEU A 13 -4.96 12.07 1.76
C LEU A 13 -3.91 11.66 2.81
N ILE A 14 -3.77 10.36 3.08
CA ILE A 14 -2.71 9.84 3.97
C ILE A 14 -1.33 10.23 3.43
N GLY A 15 -1.14 10.08 2.11
CA GLY A 15 0.03 10.50 1.35
C GLY A 15 0.45 11.94 1.62
N PHE A 16 -0.48 12.86 1.38
CA PHE A 16 -0.24 14.29 1.54
C PHE A 16 -0.04 14.68 3.00
N LEU A 17 -0.86 14.17 3.92
CA LEU A 17 -0.72 14.49 5.34
C LEU A 17 0.62 14.01 5.91
N GLY A 18 1.07 12.80 5.55
CA GLY A 18 2.35 12.25 5.99
C GLY A 18 3.57 13.00 5.45
N LEU A 19 3.42 13.71 4.32
CA LEU A 19 4.51 14.41 3.64
C LEU A 19 4.40 15.94 3.67
N ALA A 20 3.32 16.51 4.20
CA ALA A 20 3.14 17.96 4.29
C ALA A 20 4.10 18.61 5.29
N VAL A 21 4.51 17.87 6.34
CA VAL A 21 5.37 18.41 7.40
C VAL A 21 6.81 18.62 6.90
N PRO A 22 7.47 19.75 7.24
CA PRO A 22 8.88 19.99 6.91
C PRO A 22 9.80 18.87 7.38
N ARG A 23 10.86 18.58 6.60
CA ARG A 23 11.79 17.46 6.87
C ARG A 23 12.35 17.42 8.30
N ARG A 24 12.56 18.57 8.94
CA ARG A 24 13.16 18.67 10.28
C ARG A 24 12.22 18.23 11.41
N GLU A 25 10.91 18.31 11.19
CA GLU A 25 9.87 18.05 12.19
C GLU A 25 9.06 16.78 11.88
N ARG A 26 9.38 16.12 10.77
CA ARG A 26 8.61 15.00 10.27
C ARG A 26 8.84 13.75 11.11
N ASN A 27 7.75 13.17 11.61
CA ASN A 27 7.77 11.82 12.18
C ASN A 27 8.06 10.79 11.07
N PRO A 28 9.14 9.98 11.16
CA PRO A 28 9.47 8.97 10.16
C PRO A 28 8.37 7.94 9.89
N LEU A 29 7.53 7.64 10.88
CA LEU A 29 6.37 6.76 10.73
C LEU A 29 5.37 7.38 9.77
N ALA A 30 4.89 8.60 10.07
CA ALA A 30 3.93 9.31 9.23
C ALA A 30 4.49 9.57 7.82
N ALA A 31 5.78 9.89 7.73
CA ALA A 31 6.49 10.03 6.46
C ALA A 31 6.47 8.74 5.63
N GLY A 32 6.79 7.61 6.27
CA GLY A 32 6.80 6.30 5.63
C GLY A 32 5.41 5.91 5.13
N LEU A 33 4.38 6.08 5.96
CA LEU A 33 2.99 5.87 5.54
C LEU A 33 2.62 6.78 4.36
N GLY A 34 3.04 8.05 4.38
CA GLY A 34 2.79 8.97 3.27
C GLY A 34 3.37 8.49 1.94
N VAL A 35 4.66 8.10 1.93
CA VAL A 35 5.31 7.54 0.72
C VAL A 35 4.62 6.26 0.26
N LEU A 36 4.30 5.37 1.20
CA LEU A 36 3.65 4.09 0.92
C LEU A 36 2.30 4.28 0.24
N TYR A 37 1.41 5.08 0.84
CA TYR A 37 0.04 5.23 0.35
C TYR A 37 -0.04 6.03 -0.96
N LEU A 38 0.91 6.91 -1.26
CA LEU A 38 1.00 7.49 -2.62
C LEU A 38 1.36 6.45 -3.68
N ALA A 39 2.30 5.55 -3.38
CA ALA A 39 2.64 4.47 -4.31
C ALA A 39 1.48 3.48 -4.49
N VAL A 40 0.79 3.12 -3.41
CA VAL A 40 -0.42 2.28 -3.44
C VAL A 40 -1.53 2.96 -4.25
N ALA A 41 -1.80 4.24 -4.01
CA ALA A 41 -2.78 5.01 -4.80
C ALA A 41 -2.47 5.00 -6.30
N GLY A 42 -1.18 5.14 -6.67
CA GLY A 42 -0.75 5.04 -8.07
C GLY A 42 -1.05 3.67 -8.70
N ILE A 43 -0.81 2.57 -7.97
CA ILE A 43 -1.11 1.22 -8.46
C ILE A 43 -2.62 0.99 -8.50
N ASP A 44 -3.38 1.45 -7.50
CA ASP A 44 -4.83 1.31 -7.46
C ASP A 44 -5.51 2.07 -8.61
N ILE A 45 -5.00 3.25 -8.99
CA ILE A 45 -5.43 3.93 -10.22
C ILE A 45 -5.18 3.03 -11.44
N LEU A 46 -3.97 2.47 -11.59
CA LEU A 46 -3.67 1.58 -12.71
C LEU A 46 -4.55 0.32 -12.70
N HIS A 47 -4.83 -0.24 -11.54
CA HIS A 47 -5.76 -1.36 -11.36
C HIS A 47 -7.16 -1.04 -11.90
N THR A 48 -7.71 0.13 -11.51
CA THR A 48 -9.01 0.59 -11.99
C THR A 48 -9.00 0.86 -13.50
N LEU A 49 -7.95 1.51 -14.03
CA LEU A 49 -7.82 1.78 -15.48
C LEU A 49 -7.64 0.50 -16.31
N ALA A 50 -7.01 -0.53 -15.73
CA ALA A 50 -6.83 -1.85 -16.34
C ALA A 50 -8.08 -2.74 -16.26
N PHE A 51 -9.14 -2.31 -15.56
CA PHE A 51 -10.35 -3.09 -15.42
C PHE A 51 -10.98 -3.36 -16.78
N LYS A 52 -11.44 -4.61 -16.99
CA LYS A 52 -12.06 -5.00 -18.25
C LYS A 52 -13.29 -4.13 -18.51
N GLY A 53 -13.32 -3.44 -19.65
CA GLY A 53 -14.40 -2.53 -20.04
C GLY A 53 -14.06 -1.05 -19.96
N MET A 54 -12.93 -0.66 -19.33
CA MET A 54 -12.46 0.74 -19.33
C MET A 54 -11.86 1.19 -20.67
N GLY A 55 -11.35 0.25 -21.47
CA GLY A 55 -10.87 0.52 -22.84
C GLY A 55 -9.55 1.30 -22.97
N ILE A 56 -8.89 1.61 -21.84
CA ILE A 56 -7.66 2.43 -21.83
C ILE A 56 -6.44 1.63 -22.29
N PHE A 57 -6.29 0.40 -21.83
CA PHE A 57 -5.20 -0.49 -22.24
C PHE A 57 -5.69 -1.49 -23.28
N ALA A 58 -5.28 -1.30 -24.53
CA ALA A 58 -5.63 -2.20 -25.62
C ALA A 58 -5.04 -3.60 -25.38
N GLY A 59 -5.88 -4.64 -25.53
CA GLY A 59 -5.47 -6.03 -25.35
C GLY A 59 -5.44 -6.54 -23.90
N PHE A 60 -5.76 -5.69 -22.91
CA PHE A 60 -5.81 -6.14 -21.52
C PHE A 60 -7.09 -6.96 -21.28
N SER A 61 -6.90 -8.18 -20.76
CA SER A 61 -7.98 -9.00 -20.21
C SER A 61 -8.25 -8.63 -18.74
N ALA A 62 -9.00 -9.44 -18.00
CA ALA A 62 -9.17 -9.22 -16.56
C ALA A 62 -7.87 -9.47 -15.75
N ASN A 63 -6.88 -10.17 -16.34
CA ASN A 63 -5.66 -10.58 -15.63
C ASN A 63 -4.78 -9.40 -15.18
N PRO A 64 -4.36 -8.45 -16.02
CA PRO A 64 -3.52 -7.33 -15.58
C PRO A 64 -4.15 -6.50 -14.45
N SER A 65 -5.46 -6.27 -14.49
CA SER A 65 -6.17 -5.62 -13.38
C SER A 65 -5.99 -6.42 -12.08
N THR A 66 -6.23 -7.74 -12.09
CA THR A 66 -6.01 -8.58 -10.90
C THR A 66 -4.54 -8.66 -10.45
N GLN A 67 -3.59 -8.51 -11.37
CA GLN A 67 -2.15 -8.43 -11.04
C GLN A 67 -1.81 -7.12 -10.35
N PHE A 68 -2.31 -5.97 -10.85
CA PHE A 68 -2.17 -4.68 -10.16
C PHE A 68 -2.77 -4.70 -8.76
N TRP A 69 -3.90 -5.38 -8.57
CA TRP A 69 -4.48 -5.57 -7.24
C TRP A 69 -3.51 -6.30 -6.29
N ILE A 70 -2.90 -7.41 -6.73
CA ILE A 70 -1.92 -8.13 -5.90
C ILE A 70 -0.69 -7.28 -5.64
N LEU A 71 -0.21 -6.56 -6.65
CA LEU A 71 0.95 -5.68 -6.51
C LEU A 71 0.69 -4.59 -5.46
N ALA A 72 -0.45 -3.90 -5.54
CA ALA A 72 -0.85 -2.87 -4.58
C ALA A 72 -0.89 -3.42 -3.14
N ARG A 73 -1.56 -4.56 -2.93
CA ARG A 73 -1.71 -5.17 -1.59
C ARG A 73 -0.40 -5.72 -1.04
N THR A 74 0.47 -6.25 -1.89
CA THR A 74 1.80 -6.70 -1.49
C THR A 74 2.66 -5.52 -1.05
N LEU A 75 2.64 -4.42 -1.81
CA LEU A 75 3.37 -3.21 -1.45
C LEU A 75 2.81 -2.60 -0.15
N GLU A 76 1.49 -2.48 -0.03
CA GLU A 76 0.80 -1.98 1.17
C GLU A 76 1.17 -2.82 2.40
N THR A 77 1.01 -4.14 2.34
CA THR A 77 1.23 -5.04 3.47
C THR A 77 2.69 -5.04 3.92
N SER A 78 3.63 -5.17 2.97
CA SER A 78 5.06 -5.16 3.28
C SER A 78 5.54 -3.79 3.76
N GLY A 79 4.99 -2.71 3.19
CA GLY A 79 5.27 -1.34 3.59
C GLY A 79 4.77 -1.01 4.99
N LEU A 80 3.55 -1.44 5.35
CA LEU A 80 3.00 -1.29 6.69
C LEU A 80 3.84 -2.03 7.72
N LEU A 81 4.16 -3.32 7.47
CA LEU A 81 5.02 -4.10 8.35
C LEU A 81 6.39 -3.45 8.53
N SER A 82 7.02 -3.01 7.43
CA SER A 82 8.33 -2.36 7.49
C SER A 82 8.28 -1.05 8.26
N THR A 83 7.21 -0.27 8.11
CA THR A 83 7.01 0.98 8.86
C THR A 83 6.86 0.69 10.35
N VAL A 84 6.00 -0.25 10.74
CA VAL A 84 5.80 -0.63 12.15
C VAL A 84 7.11 -1.11 12.78
N LEU A 85 7.87 -1.96 12.09
CA LEU A 85 9.08 -2.59 12.65
C LEU A 85 10.30 -1.67 12.66
N PHE A 86 10.43 -0.73 11.71
CA PHE A 86 11.70 -0.06 11.46
C PHE A 86 11.66 1.47 11.53
N HIS A 87 10.49 2.12 11.67
CA HIS A 87 10.38 3.58 11.64
C HIS A 87 11.33 4.34 12.59
N ARG A 88 11.75 3.71 13.69
CA ARG A 88 12.66 4.32 14.69
C ARG A 88 14.13 4.32 14.26
N LYS A 89 14.50 3.58 13.23
CA LYS A 89 15.88 3.55 12.71
C LYS A 89 16.16 4.84 11.92
N LYS A 90 17.29 5.50 12.19
CA LYS A 90 17.69 6.73 11.47
C LYS A 90 17.77 6.55 9.94
N THR A 91 18.14 5.36 9.50
CA THR A 91 18.26 5.00 8.08
C THR A 91 16.93 4.57 7.45
N PHE A 92 15.86 4.46 8.24
CA PHE A 92 14.57 3.93 7.78
C PHE A 92 14.03 4.72 6.59
N PHE A 93 13.79 6.02 6.75
CA PHE A 93 13.08 6.80 5.74
C PHE A 93 13.72 6.77 4.34
N PRO A 94 15.05 7.00 4.18
CA PRO A 94 15.66 6.88 2.85
C PRO A 94 15.65 5.45 2.31
N ALA A 95 15.96 4.44 3.13
CA ALA A 95 15.97 3.04 2.68
C ALA A 95 14.56 2.56 2.29
N PHE A 96 13.56 2.94 3.09
CA PHE A 96 12.14 2.63 2.87
C PHE A 96 11.63 3.28 1.59
N THR A 97 11.93 4.57 1.38
CA THR A 97 11.51 5.28 0.17
C THR A 97 12.12 4.64 -1.09
N SER A 98 13.41 4.31 -1.07
CA SER A 98 14.06 3.60 -2.18
C SER A 98 13.48 2.21 -2.39
N GLY A 99 13.18 1.48 -1.31
CA GLY A 99 12.54 0.17 -1.37
C GLY A 99 11.15 0.23 -2.01
N VAL A 100 10.29 1.16 -1.56
CA VAL A 100 8.95 1.37 -2.12
C VAL A 100 9.03 1.75 -3.60
N ALA A 101 9.91 2.70 -3.96
CA ALA A 101 10.08 3.11 -5.35
C ALA A 101 10.56 1.96 -6.24
N LEU A 102 11.54 1.16 -5.78
CA LEU A 102 12.04 0.02 -6.52
C LEU A 102 10.97 -1.06 -6.68
N SER A 103 10.25 -1.40 -5.61
CA SER A 103 9.16 -2.39 -5.65
C SER A 103 8.03 -1.95 -6.56
N PHE A 104 7.65 -0.67 -6.53
CA PHE A 104 6.66 -0.08 -7.42
C PHE A 104 7.10 -0.22 -8.89
N LEU A 105 8.29 0.27 -9.25
CA LEU A 105 8.79 0.25 -10.62
C LEU A 105 9.00 -1.18 -11.13
N ALA A 106 9.59 -2.06 -10.32
CA ALA A 106 9.80 -3.46 -10.68
C ALA A 106 8.46 -4.19 -10.87
N GLY A 107 7.48 -3.95 -10.00
CA GLY A 107 6.14 -4.51 -10.11
C GLY A 107 5.44 -4.07 -11.40
N LEU A 108 5.48 -2.78 -11.73
CA LEU A 108 4.94 -2.28 -12.99
C LEU A 108 5.63 -2.94 -14.20
N ALA A 109 6.96 -3.01 -14.18
CA ALA A 109 7.73 -3.65 -15.25
C ALA A 109 7.32 -5.12 -15.43
N LEU A 110 7.09 -5.87 -14.35
CA LEU A 110 6.64 -7.26 -14.40
C LEU A 110 5.23 -7.40 -15.00
N VAL A 111 4.28 -6.55 -14.60
CA VAL A 111 2.91 -6.59 -15.12
C VAL A 111 2.88 -6.23 -16.60
N PHE A 112 3.51 -5.11 -16.99
CA PHE A 112 3.50 -4.67 -18.39
C PHE A 112 4.32 -5.57 -19.32
N SER A 113 5.34 -6.28 -18.81
CA SER A 113 6.09 -7.26 -19.61
C SER A 113 5.43 -8.66 -19.67
N GLY A 114 4.30 -8.86 -18.97
CA GLY A 114 3.63 -10.17 -18.90
C GLY A 114 4.41 -11.23 -18.11
N LYS A 115 5.42 -10.83 -17.33
CA LYS A 115 6.22 -11.73 -16.48
C LYS A 115 5.68 -11.87 -15.07
N PHE A 116 4.70 -11.06 -14.69
CA PHE A 116 3.99 -11.21 -13.44
C PHE A 116 3.14 -12.49 -13.48
N PRO A 117 3.10 -13.32 -12.42
CA PRO A 117 2.31 -14.55 -12.45
C PRO A 117 0.83 -14.30 -12.74
N ASP A 118 0.20 -15.22 -13.47
CA ASP A 118 -1.21 -15.09 -13.79
C ASP A 118 -2.04 -15.09 -12.51
N CYS A 119 -2.92 -14.10 -12.40
CA CYS A 119 -3.86 -13.93 -11.30
C CYS A 119 -5.29 -14.29 -11.69
N TYR A 120 -5.59 -14.27 -12.99
CA TYR A 120 -6.86 -14.67 -13.55
C TYR A 120 -6.68 -15.29 -14.94
N LEU A 121 -7.38 -16.39 -15.19
CA LEU A 121 -7.44 -17.04 -16.50
C LEU A 121 -8.89 -17.00 -17.03
N PRO A 122 -9.12 -16.49 -18.26
CA PRO A 122 -10.45 -16.53 -18.87
C PRO A 122 -11.00 -17.97 -18.94
N GLY A 123 -12.24 -18.16 -18.52
CA GLY A 123 -12.91 -19.47 -18.50
C GLY A 123 -12.66 -20.30 -17.24
N THR A 124 -11.53 -20.08 -16.54
CA THR A 124 -11.19 -20.82 -15.31
C THR A 124 -11.41 -19.99 -14.03
N GLY A 125 -11.25 -18.67 -14.11
CA GLY A 125 -11.37 -17.76 -12.96
C GLY A 125 -10.02 -17.43 -12.32
N LEU A 126 -10.01 -17.21 -11.00
CA LEU A 126 -8.80 -16.85 -10.25
C LEU A 126 -7.80 -18.01 -10.19
N THR A 127 -6.51 -17.70 -10.24
CA THR A 127 -5.45 -18.72 -10.19
C THR A 127 -5.12 -19.13 -8.74
N PRO A 128 -4.51 -20.32 -8.53
CA PRO A 128 -4.01 -20.71 -7.21
C PRO A 128 -2.97 -19.72 -6.65
N PHE A 129 -2.15 -19.13 -7.51
CA PHE A 129 -1.19 -18.08 -7.11
C PHE A 129 -1.90 -16.89 -6.47
N LYS A 130 -2.98 -16.40 -7.10
CA LYS A 130 -3.76 -15.28 -6.60
C LYS A 130 -4.34 -15.57 -5.22
N ILE A 131 -5.02 -16.71 -5.10
CA ILE A 131 -5.71 -17.12 -3.87
C ILE A 131 -4.70 -17.36 -2.73
N GLY A 132 -3.61 -18.08 -3.00
CA GLY A 132 -2.57 -18.32 -2.01
C GLY A 132 -1.94 -17.02 -1.50
N THR A 133 -1.69 -16.07 -2.41
CA THR A 133 -1.16 -14.75 -2.04
C THR A 133 -2.13 -13.96 -1.17
N GLU A 134 -3.44 -14.01 -1.43
CA GLU A 134 -4.44 -13.36 -0.57
C GLU A 134 -4.40 -13.85 0.87
N TRP A 135 -4.31 -15.18 1.08
CA TRP A 135 -4.21 -15.73 2.42
C TRP A 135 -2.93 -15.30 3.15
N ILE A 136 -1.81 -15.24 2.43
CA ILE A 136 -0.54 -14.74 2.98
C ILE A 136 -0.67 -13.27 3.38
N LEU A 137 -1.26 -12.44 2.51
CA LEU A 137 -1.49 -11.01 2.78
C LEU A 137 -2.39 -10.81 4.00
N CYS A 138 -3.50 -11.55 4.11
CA CYS A 138 -4.38 -11.51 5.27
C CYS A 138 -3.63 -11.87 6.57
N GLY A 139 -2.85 -12.96 6.56
CA GLY A 139 -2.06 -13.36 7.72
C GLY A 139 -1.02 -12.31 8.11
N ALA A 140 -0.33 -11.72 7.13
CA ALA A 140 0.66 -10.68 7.34
C ALA A 140 0.05 -9.37 7.89
N LEU A 141 -1.14 -8.98 7.43
CA LEU A 141 -1.88 -7.83 7.97
C LEU A 141 -2.38 -8.07 9.39
N LEU A 142 -2.88 -9.28 9.70
CA LEU A 142 -3.25 -9.66 11.07
C LEU A 142 -2.04 -9.61 12.00
N PHE A 143 -0.89 -10.10 11.54
CA PHE A 143 0.36 -9.99 12.29
C PHE A 143 0.78 -8.53 12.49
N CYS A 144 0.70 -7.70 11.45
CA CYS A 144 0.96 -6.26 11.54
C CYS A 144 0.06 -5.58 12.58
N ALA A 145 -1.24 -5.86 12.54
CA ALA A 145 -2.21 -5.34 13.50
C ALA A 145 -1.88 -5.78 14.94
N ALA A 146 -1.51 -7.05 15.14
CA ALA A 146 -1.09 -7.55 16.45
C ALA A 146 0.17 -6.85 16.98
N LEU A 147 1.12 -6.50 16.11
CA LEU A 147 2.30 -5.71 16.49
C LEU A 147 1.92 -4.30 16.94
N VAL A 148 1.02 -3.64 16.21
CA VAL A 148 0.54 -2.29 16.56
C VAL A 148 -0.22 -2.31 17.88
N LEU A 149 -1.14 -3.27 18.07
CA LEU A 149 -1.94 -3.38 19.30
C LEU A 149 -1.10 -3.73 20.54
N ARG A 150 0.05 -4.39 20.37
CA ARG A 150 1.00 -4.69 21.46
C ARG A 150 2.06 -3.61 21.65
N SER A 151 2.16 -2.67 20.72
CA SER A 151 3.13 -1.60 20.78
C SER A 151 2.78 -0.65 21.93
N LYS A 152 3.78 -0.33 22.75
CA LYS A 152 3.69 0.74 23.77
C LYS A 152 4.14 2.10 23.21
N ASP A 153 4.43 2.17 21.92
CA ASP A 153 4.92 3.39 21.30
C ASP A 153 3.76 4.39 21.14
N PRO A 154 3.85 5.60 21.74
CA PRO A 154 2.81 6.63 21.60
C PRO A 154 2.65 7.09 20.15
N ALA A 155 3.63 6.89 19.28
CA ALA A 155 3.50 7.20 17.85
C ALA A 155 2.61 6.20 17.08
N SER A 156 2.38 5.01 17.63
CA SER A 156 1.51 3.96 17.05
C SER A 156 0.21 3.74 17.81
N ALA A 157 0.11 4.24 19.05
CA ALA A 157 -1.10 4.11 19.86
C ALA A 157 -2.18 5.08 19.37
N PRO A 158 -3.47 4.69 19.34
CA PRO A 158 -4.56 5.65 19.27
C PRO A 158 -4.43 6.56 20.49
N THR A 159 -4.45 7.87 20.29
CA THR A 159 -4.24 8.86 21.36
C THR A 159 -5.28 8.70 22.48
N GLU A 160 -4.93 8.01 23.57
CA GLU A 160 -5.61 8.10 24.87
C GLU A 160 -4.96 9.17 25.76
N GLY A 161 -4.57 10.31 25.17
CA GLY A 161 -4.20 11.48 25.93
C GLY A 161 -5.46 12.31 26.22
N PRO A 162 -5.69 12.80 27.46
CA PRO A 162 -6.74 13.78 27.70
C PRO A 162 -6.52 14.97 26.76
N LEU A 163 -7.59 15.43 26.10
CA LEU A 163 -7.56 16.65 25.28
C LEU A 163 -6.90 17.75 26.12
N PRO A 164 -5.90 18.48 25.59
CA PRO A 164 -5.30 19.58 26.32
C PRO A 164 -6.40 20.56 26.70
N SER A 165 -6.57 20.80 28.00
CA SER A 165 -7.59 21.68 28.58
C SER A 165 -7.34 23.17 28.31
N ALA A 166 -6.69 23.50 27.18
CA ALA A 166 -6.24 24.85 26.84
C ALA A 166 -7.15 25.58 25.84
N PHE A 167 -8.45 25.22 25.77
CA PHE A 167 -9.44 25.90 24.92
C PHE A 167 -10.72 26.32 25.66
N PHE A 168 -10.67 26.51 26.98
CA PHE A 168 -11.67 27.26 27.74
C PHE A 168 -10.99 28.22 28.72
#